data_AF-A0AAU3PSR1-F1
#
_entry.id   AF-A0AAU3PSR1-F1
#
_cell.length_a   1.000
_cell.length_b   1.000
_cell.length_c   1.000
_cell.angle_alpha   90.00
_cell.angle_beta   90.00
_cell.angle_gamma   90.00
#
_symmetry.space_group_name_H-M   'P 1'
#
loop_
_entity.id
_entity.type
_entity.pdbx_description
1 polymer ?
#
loop_
_entity_poly.entity_id
_entity_poly.type
_entity_poly.pdbx_seq_one_letter_code
_entity_poly.pdbx_strand_id
1 'polypeptide(L)' 'MAGKDIDRIRARSAWATVKESPVIAAIAVAPFVIALGLVWWLVGGFAAFVLLIVLGAVVVVGGKLTR' A
#
# COMPACT_ATOMS: atom_id res chain seq x y z
N MET A 1 20.27 -16.54 6.40
CA MET A 1 19.14 -15.57 6.51
C MET A 1 18.79 -15.04 5.11
N ALA A 2 18.13 -15.83 4.26
CA ALA A 2 17.58 -15.34 3.00
C ALA A 2 16.18 -14.76 3.25
N GLY A 3 16.12 -13.66 4.02
CA GLY A 3 14.89 -13.09 4.57
C GLY A 3 14.49 -11.75 3.94
N LYS A 4 14.95 -11.47 2.71
CA LYS A 4 14.66 -10.22 1.98
C LYS A 4 13.83 -10.42 0.71
N ASP A 5 13.56 -11.66 0.32
CA ASP A 5 12.71 -11.93 -0.83
C ASP A 5 11.24 -12.00 -0.43
N ILE A 6 10.37 -11.51 -1.32
CA ILE A 6 8.93 -11.66 -1.16
C ILE A 6 8.61 -13.15 -1.18
N ASP A 7 8.08 -13.65 -0.06
CA ASP A 7 7.59 -15.03 0.01
C ASP A 7 6.44 -15.20 -0.99
N ARG A 8 6.69 -16.03 -2.00
CA ARG A 8 5.75 -16.33 -3.09
C ARG A 8 4.43 -16.90 -2.57
N ILE A 9 4.46 -17.69 -1.48
CA ILE A 9 3.27 -18.26 -0.88
C ILE A 9 2.44 -17.14 -0.26
N ARG A 10 3.04 -16.29 0.59
CA ARG A 10 2.35 -15.12 1.16
C ARG A 10 1.76 -14.21 0.09
N ALA A 11 2.51 -13.92 -0.97
CA ALA A 11 2.03 -13.08 -2.07
C ALA A 11 0.83 -13.70 -2.79
N ARG A 12 0.85 -15.02 -3.05
CA ARG A 12 -0.28 -15.73 -3.65
C ARG A 12 -1.49 -15.77 -2.74
N SER A 13 -1.30 -15.99 -1.44
CA SER A 13 -2.39 -15.99 -0.46
C SER A 13 -3.05 -14.61 -0.36
N ALA A 14 -2.27 -13.54 -0.28
CA ALA A 14 -2.80 -12.18 -0.28
C ALA A 14 -3.60 -11.89 -1.57
N TRP A 15 -3.10 -12.34 -2.72
CA TRP A 15 -3.81 -12.21 -3.99
C TRP A 15 -5.12 -12.99 -4.03
N ALA A 16 -5.15 -14.19 -3.46
CA ALA A 16 -6.38 -14.97 -3.31
C ALA A 16 -7.41 -14.22 -2.45
N THR A 17 -7.00 -13.60 -1.35
CA THR A 17 -7.90 -12.79 -0.49
C THR A 17 -8.52 -11.62 -1.24
N VAL A 18 -7.74 -10.93 -2.07
CA VAL A 18 -8.25 -9.81 -2.90
C VAL A 18 -9.31 -10.31 -3.88
N LYS A 19 -9.10 -11.47 -4.49
CA LYS A 19 -10.06 -12.07 -5.43
C LYS A 19 -11.32 -12.59 -4.75
N GLU A 20 -11.19 -13.19 -3.57
CA GLU A 20 -12.30 -13.74 -2.80
C GLU A 20 -13.21 -12.63 -2.25
N SER A 21 -12.63 -11.50 -1.84
CA SER A 21 -13.38 -10.40 -1.21
C SER A 21 -13.01 -9.04 -1.81
N PRO A 22 -13.38 -8.79 -3.09
CA PRO A 22 -12.95 -7.59 -3.82
C PRO A 22 -13.51 -6.30 -3.21
N VAL A 23 -14.71 -6.33 -2.64
CA VAL A 23 -15.32 -5.15 -1.99
C VAL A 23 -14.55 -4.77 -0.73
N ILE A 24 -14.17 -5.75 0.10
CA ILE A 24 -13.39 -5.49 1.31
C ILE A 24 -12.01 -4.96 0.93
N ALA A 25 -11.36 -5.54 -0.09
CA ALA A 25 -10.10 -5.04 -0.60
C ALA A 25 -10.22 -3.59 -1.10
N ALA A 26 -11.30 -3.25 -1.81
CA ALA A 26 -11.56 -1.89 -2.26
C ALA A 26 -11.73 -0.91 -1.07
N ILE A 27 -12.50 -1.30 -0.05
CA ILE A 27 -12.69 -0.49 1.17
C ILE A 27 -11.35 -0.29 1.90
N ALA A 28 -10.53 -1.33 2.01
CA ALA A 28 -9.22 -1.26 2.66
C ALA A 28 -8.26 -0.29 1.95
N VAL A 29 -8.33 -0.23 0.62
CA VAL A 29 -7.47 0.66 -0.21
C VAL A 29 -8.08 2.06 -0.39
N ALA A 30 -9.40 2.22 -0.23
CA ALA A 30 -10.13 3.47 -0.43
C ALA A 30 -9.53 4.70 0.26
N PRO A 31 -9.15 4.70 1.55
CA PRO A 31 -8.62 5.91 2.19
C PRO A 31 -7.33 6.41 1.53
N PHE A 32 -6.49 5.52 1.02
CA PHE A 32 -5.25 5.88 0.33
C PHE A 32 -5.52 6.48 -1.05
N VAL A 33 -6.47 5.92 -1.80
CA VAL A 33 -6.87 6.43 -3.12
C VAL A 33 -7.51 7.81 -2.99
N ILE A 34 -8.38 8.01 -2.00
CA ILE A 34 -9.00 9.31 -1.72
C ILE A 34 -7.93 10.33 -1.36
N ALA A 35 -7.02 10.02 -0.43
CA ALA A 35 -5.95 10.93 -0.05
C ALA A 35 -5.06 11.31 -1.23
N LEU A 36 -4.69 10.33 -2.07
CA LEU A 36 -3.89 10.57 -3.27
C LEU A 36 -4.62 11.47 -4.27
N GLY A 37 -5.90 11.17 -4.56
CA GLY A 37 -6.71 11.95 -5.49
C GLY A 37 -6.91 13.39 -5.03
N LEU A 38 -7.13 13.59 -3.73
CA LEU A 38 -7.25 14.93 -3.14
C LEU A 38 -5.94 15.72 -3.24
N VAL A 39 -4.80 15.12 -2.88
CA VAL A 39 -3.50 15.80 -2.98
C VAL A 39 -3.14 16.10 -4.43
N TRP A 40 -3.40 15.17 -5.35
CA TRP A 40 -3.19 15.38 -6.77
C TRP A 40 -4.01 16.56 -7.29
N TRP A 41 -5.29 16.63 -6.92
CA TRP A 41 -6.20 17.67 -7.38
C TRP A 41 -5.88 19.06 -6.78
N LEU A 42 -5.59 19.12 -5.48
CA LEU A 42 -5.47 20.38 -4.73
C LEU A 42 -4.05 20.94 -4.68
N VAL A 43 -3.03 20.08 -4.73
CA VAL A 43 -1.63 20.46 -4.53
C VAL A 43 -0.77 20.15 -5.76
N GLY A 44 -1.26 19.27 -6.65
CA GLY A 44 -0.62 18.92 -7.91
C GLY A 44 0.13 17.59 -7.89
N GLY A 45 0.49 17.11 -9.08
CA GLY A 45 1.07 15.77 -9.28
C GLY A 45 2.39 15.53 -8.55
N PHE A 46 3.26 16.55 -8.42
CA PHE A 46 4.52 16.40 -7.69
C PHE A 46 4.29 16.14 -6.19
N ALA A 47 3.34 16.84 -5.58
CA ALA A 47 2.99 16.60 -4.18
C ALA A 47 2.38 15.21 -3.96
N ALA A 48 1.55 14.73 -4.88
CA ALA A 48 1.02 13.37 -4.84
C ALA A 48 2.12 12.30 -4.98
N PHE A 49 3.14 12.57 -5.82
CA PHE A 49 4.31 11.70 -5.92
C PHE A 49 5.11 11.64 -4.62
N VAL A 50 5.33 12.78 -3.97
CA VAL A 50 5.98 12.83 -2.65
C VAL A 50 5.15 12.05 -1.62
N LEU A 51 3.82 12.17 -1.63
CA LEU A 51 2.93 11.42 -0.75
C LEU A 51 3.11 9.90 -0.92
N LEU A 52 3.26 9.40 -2.14
CA LEU A 52 3.52 7.98 -2.41
C LEU A 52 4.85 7.52 -1.80
N ILE A 53 5.90 8.33 -1.93
CA ILE A 53 7.21 8.04 -1.32
C ILE A 53 7.08 7.95 0.20
N VAL A 54 6.37 8.90 0.82
CA VAL A 54 6.13 8.91 2.28
C VAL A 54 5.35 7.66 2.70
N LEU A 55 4.27 7.31 2.01
CA LEU A 55 3.50 6.09 2.27
C LEU A 55 4.38 4.84 2.18
N GLY A 56 5.19 4.71 1.13
CA GLY A 56 6.13 3.60 0.97
C GLY A 56 7.15 3.53 2.11
N ALA A 57 7.72 4.66 2.52
CA ALA A 57 8.65 4.74 3.63
C ALA A 57 8.01 4.33 4.96
N VAL A 58 6.79 4.79 5.24
CA VAL A 58 6.03 4.42 6.44
C VAL A 58 5.78 2.92 6.50
N VAL A 59 5.39 2.29 5.39
CA VAL A 59 5.18 0.83 5.33
C VAL A 59 6.49 0.07 5.61
N VAL A 60 7.60 0.51 5.02
CA VAL A 60 8.91 -0.13 5.22
C VAL A 60 9.41 0.02 6.66
N VAL A 61 9.24 1.19 7.26
CA VAL A 61 9.67 1.45 8.65
C VAL A 61 8.73 0.78 9.66
N GLY A 62 7.42 0.92 9.49
CA GLY A 62 6.41 0.27 10.33
C GLY A 62 6.52 -1.26 10.31
N GLY A 63 6.84 -1.85 9.15
CA GLY A 63 7.12 -3.28 9.03
C GLY A 63 8.40 -3.74 9.74
N LYS A 64 9.34 -2.84 10.04
CA LYS A 64 10.50 -3.12 10.89
C LYS A 64 10.19 -3.00 12.38
N LEU A 65 9.25 -2.12 12.76
CA LEU A 65 8.83 -1.88 14.15
C LEU A 65 7.89 -2.95 14.70
N THR A 66 7.17 -3.65 13.81
CA THR A 66 6.19 -4.70 14.16
C THR A 66 6.74 -6.13 14.02
N ARG A 67 8.05 -6.26 13.75
CA ARG A 67 8.81 -7.51 13.75
C ARG A 67 9.66 -7.62 15.01
#